data_AF-A0AAF0YNN3-F1
#
_entry.id   AF-A0AAF0YNN3-F1
#
_cell.length_a   1.000
_cell.length_b   1.000
_cell.length_c   1.000
_cell.angle_alpha   90.00
_cell.angle_beta   90.00
_cell.angle_gamma   90.00
#
_symmetry.space_group_name_H-M   'P 1'
#
loop_
_entity.id
_entity.type
_entity.pdbx_description
1 polymer ?
#
loop_
_entity_poly.entity_id
_entity_poly.type
_entity_poly.pdbx_seq_one_letter_code
_entity_poly.pdbx_strand_id
1 'polypeptide(L)'
;MRKIADSNHFQFINNNHSYYYKNKEHVDEKNEFDVLLELNDTHKKAVKYKGEFWNYVTLVDDKHTQGWKIHISSTIENYLRIFYLVSKYCISQNINFKYIKNMKMYRLSHDKSYSRESAGKFIVIYPCEKSFQTVIESLYKILHNFKGQYILSDKRYKDSQCIYYRYGEFYPIYVLNELGVKESFILDDNNNYYKDERLPYYKKPHWVDNIIDELYLEEKESLLLKEYNITSVINFSSTGGTYIGSKNNKEFIIKEARAFTGLDRTNNYSKDRLLHEKKY
;
A
#
# COMPACT_ATOMS: atom_id res chain seq x y z
N MET A 1 -4.09 -25.07 35.13
CA MET A 1 -3.36 -24.55 33.95
C MET A 1 -2.34 -25.60 33.53
N ARG A 2 -2.33 -26.03 32.26
CA ARG A 2 -1.26 -26.91 31.74
C ARG A 2 0.08 -26.17 31.79
N LYS A 3 1.15 -26.83 32.26
CA LYS A 3 2.49 -26.24 32.25
C LYS A 3 2.97 -26.17 30.80
N ILE A 4 3.78 -25.17 30.46
CA ILE A 4 4.36 -25.00 29.11
C ILE A 4 5.12 -26.25 28.65
N ALA A 5 5.69 -27.02 29.60
CA ALA A 5 6.34 -28.30 29.33
C ALA A 5 5.40 -29.40 28.78
N ASP A 6 4.09 -29.30 29.04
CA ASP A 6 3.07 -30.23 28.55
C ASP A 6 2.46 -29.78 27.21
N SER A 7 2.97 -28.68 26.66
CA SER A 7 2.62 -28.20 25.33
C SER A 7 3.42 -28.99 24.28
N ASN A 8 2.73 -29.54 23.28
CA ASN A 8 3.35 -30.14 22.09
C ASN A 8 4.32 -29.19 21.36
N HIS A 9 4.35 -27.91 21.73
CA HIS A 9 5.31 -26.93 21.26
C HIS A 9 6.77 -27.30 21.57
N PHE A 10 7.06 -27.92 22.72
CA PHE A 10 8.44 -28.29 23.08
C PHE A 10 8.95 -29.48 22.25
N GLN A 11 8.09 -30.47 21.99
CA GLN A 11 8.39 -31.58 21.09
C GLN A 11 8.65 -31.12 19.65
N PHE A 12 7.99 -30.04 19.21
CA PHE A 12 8.16 -29.49 17.87
C PHE A 12 9.47 -28.68 17.71
N ILE A 13 9.98 -28.06 18.79
CA ILE A 13 11.22 -27.26 18.76
C ILE A 13 12.46 -28.16 18.67
N ASN A 14 12.46 -29.32 19.33
CA ASN A 14 13.65 -30.20 19.35
C ASN A 14 14.04 -30.77 17.97
N ASN A 15 13.15 -30.72 16.98
CA ASN A 15 13.44 -31.12 15.59
C ASN A 15 13.71 -29.93 14.64
N ASN A 16 13.69 -28.69 15.14
CA ASN A 16 13.97 -27.49 14.36
C ASN A 16 15.37 -26.93 14.69
N HIS A 17 16.40 -27.51 14.08
CA HIS A 17 17.77 -26.95 14.11
C HIS A 17 17.97 -25.77 13.13
N SER A 18 16.92 -25.31 12.45
CA SER A 18 16.99 -24.23 11.47
C SER A 18 16.67 -22.87 12.10
N TYR A 19 17.55 -22.39 12.97
CA TYR A 19 17.61 -20.97 13.28
C TYR A 19 18.29 -20.24 12.10
N TYR A 20 17.54 -19.39 11.40
CA TYR A 20 18.11 -18.55 10.36
C TYR A 20 18.96 -17.44 10.98
N TYR A 21 20.28 -17.56 10.86
CA TYR A 21 21.15 -16.39 10.95
C TYR A 21 20.91 -15.53 9.71
N LYS A 22 20.61 -14.23 9.89
CA LYS A 22 20.56 -13.25 8.78
C LYS A 22 21.98 -13.14 8.24
N ASN A 23 22.28 -13.87 7.17
CA ASN A 23 23.55 -13.76 6.48
C ASN A 23 23.70 -12.29 6.03
N LYS A 24 24.75 -11.61 6.50
CA LYS A 24 24.98 -10.17 6.27
C LYS A 24 25.42 -9.85 4.83
N GLU A 25 25.65 -10.89 4.02
CA GLU A 25 26.07 -10.78 2.64
C GLU A 25 24.92 -11.17 1.70
N HIS A 26 23.87 -10.35 1.66
CA HIS A 26 22.98 -10.37 0.51
C HIS A 26 23.56 -9.40 -0.52
N VAL A 27 24.23 -9.94 -1.53
CA VAL A 27 24.54 -9.17 -2.74
C VAL A 27 23.19 -8.84 -3.39
N ASP A 28 22.81 -7.56 -3.38
CA ASP A 28 21.63 -7.09 -4.13
C ASP A 28 21.97 -7.23 -5.63
N GLU A 29 21.63 -8.38 -6.22
CA GLU A 29 21.60 -8.55 -7.67
C GLU A 29 20.78 -7.42 -8.29
N LYS A 30 21.15 -6.98 -9.50
CA LYS A 30 20.35 -6.00 -10.26
C LYS A 30 18.93 -6.53 -10.40
N ASN A 31 18.00 -5.88 -9.73
CA ASN A 31 16.59 -6.23 -9.82
C ASN A 31 16.00 -5.69 -11.14
N GLU A 32 14.93 -6.30 -11.63
CA GLU A 32 14.22 -5.93 -12.87
C GLU A 32 13.87 -4.43 -12.94
N PHE A 33 13.61 -3.79 -11.80
CA PHE A 33 13.38 -2.35 -11.70
C PHE A 33 14.63 -1.51 -11.97
N ASP A 34 15.80 -1.96 -11.52
CA ASP A 34 17.06 -1.23 -11.73
C ASP A 34 17.42 -1.17 -13.22
N VAL A 35 17.05 -2.20 -13.99
CA VAL A 35 17.24 -2.26 -15.45
C VAL A 35 16.30 -1.29 -16.17
N LEU A 36 15.07 -1.15 -15.70
CA LEU A 36 14.07 -0.25 -16.30
C LEU A 36 14.25 1.22 -15.92
N LEU A 37 15.06 1.52 -14.90
CA LEU A 37 15.36 2.89 -14.47
C LEU A 37 16.39 3.55 -15.38
N GLU A 38 15.91 4.17 -16.46
CA GLU A 38 16.71 4.98 -17.38
C GLU A 38 16.97 6.39 -16.81
N LEU A 39 18.10 6.57 -16.12
CA LEU A 39 18.60 7.91 -15.79
C LEU A 39 19.50 8.40 -16.93
N ASN A 40 19.12 9.50 -17.57
CA ASN A 40 19.96 10.18 -18.56
C ASN A 40 20.98 11.12 -17.89
N ASP A 41 21.92 11.67 -18.67
CA ASP A 41 23.07 12.44 -18.17
C ASP A 41 22.67 13.67 -17.32
N THR A 42 21.52 14.27 -17.59
CA THR A 42 20.97 15.40 -16.81
C THR A 42 20.57 15.00 -15.38
N HIS A 43 20.31 13.71 -15.13
CA HIS A 43 19.98 13.16 -13.81
C HIS A 43 21.17 12.45 -13.15
N LYS A 44 22.42 12.73 -13.56
CA LYS A 44 23.62 12.21 -12.88
C LYS A 44 23.71 12.55 -11.39
N LYS A 45 22.99 13.60 -10.94
CA LYS A 45 22.88 13.99 -9.52
C LYS A 45 21.78 13.24 -8.76
N ALA A 46 20.98 12.43 -9.43
CA ALA A 46 19.90 11.69 -8.77
C ALA A 46 20.48 10.73 -7.73
N VAL A 47 20.01 10.84 -6.49
CA VAL A 47 20.43 9.94 -5.41
C VAL A 47 19.51 8.73 -5.42
N LYS A 48 20.09 7.55 -5.66
CA LYS A 48 19.42 6.26 -5.44
C LYS A 48 19.78 5.74 -4.07
N TYR A 49 18.78 5.59 -3.21
CA TYR A 49 18.94 4.94 -1.90
C TYR A 49 18.12 3.64 -1.85
N LYS A 50 18.79 2.53 -1.53
CA LYS A 50 18.15 1.22 -1.34
C LYS A 50 17.86 1.02 0.15
N GLY A 51 16.59 1.09 0.53
CA GLY A 51 16.14 0.73 1.89
C GLY A 51 15.83 -0.76 2.01
N GLU A 52 15.32 -1.20 3.17
CA GLU A 52 14.93 -2.60 3.39
C GLU A 52 13.69 -3.00 2.56
N PHE A 53 12.70 -2.11 2.46
CA PHE A 53 11.43 -2.37 1.74
C PHE A 53 11.26 -1.50 0.48
N TRP A 54 11.77 -0.27 0.51
CA TRP A 54 11.60 0.74 -0.53
C TRP A 54 12.95 1.12 -1.13
N ASN A 55 12.98 1.31 -2.45
CA ASN A 55 14.02 2.05 -3.14
C ASN A 55 13.53 3.49 -3.35
N TYR A 56 14.45 4.44 -3.24
CA TYR A 56 14.17 5.88 -3.33
C TYR A 56 14.96 6.47 -4.49
N VAL A 57 14.30 7.37 -5.24
CA VAL A 57 14.90 8.16 -6.31
C VAL A 57 14.65 9.63 -5.99
N THR A 58 15.71 10.32 -5.60
CA THR A 58 15.70 11.76 -5.31
C THR A 58 16.28 12.49 -6.51
N LEU A 59 15.45 13.25 -7.22
CA LEU A 59 15.80 14.07 -8.39
C LEU A 59 15.99 15.55 -8.01
N VAL A 60 15.25 16.02 -7.01
CA VAL A 60 15.33 17.37 -6.47
C VAL A 60 15.52 17.33 -4.96
N ASP A 61 16.28 18.30 -4.42
CA ASP A 61 16.40 18.49 -2.97
C ASP A 61 15.11 19.13 -2.46
N ASP A 62 14.21 18.30 -1.93
CA ASP A 62 12.94 18.73 -1.36
C ASP A 62 13.01 18.63 0.18
N LYS A 63 12.84 19.77 0.84
CA LYS A 63 12.91 19.89 2.30
C LYS A 63 11.54 19.76 2.98
N HIS A 64 10.46 19.60 2.23
CA HIS A 64 9.14 19.40 2.82
C HIS A 64 9.09 18.06 3.55
N THR A 65 8.67 18.09 4.81
CA THR A 65 8.50 16.90 5.66
C THR A 65 7.15 16.23 5.46
N GLN A 66 6.20 16.91 4.80
CA GLN A 66 4.83 16.47 4.60
C GLN A 66 4.22 17.09 3.33
N GLY A 67 3.08 16.54 2.90
CA GLY A 67 2.28 17.12 1.82
C GLY A 67 1.35 16.10 1.18
N TRP A 68 0.79 16.46 0.04
CA TRP A 68 0.04 15.55 -0.82
C TRP A 68 0.99 14.60 -1.55
N LYS A 69 0.72 13.29 -1.44
CA LYS A 69 1.47 12.24 -2.14
C LYS A 69 0.53 11.36 -2.95
N ILE A 70 1.04 10.86 -4.07
CA ILE A 70 0.30 9.98 -4.98
C ILE A 70 0.83 8.57 -4.79
N HIS A 71 -0.08 7.62 -4.59
CA HIS A 71 0.23 6.20 -4.50
C HIS A 71 -0.28 5.50 -5.75
N ILE A 72 0.58 4.69 -6.35
CA ILE A 72 0.25 3.85 -7.48
C ILE A 72 0.19 2.41 -6.99
N SER A 73 -0.89 1.70 -7.30
CA SER A 73 -1.01 0.26 -7.17
C SER A 73 -0.90 -0.43 -8.53
N SER A 74 -0.68 -1.74 -8.50
CA SER A 74 -0.52 -2.56 -9.70
C SER A 74 -1.07 -3.96 -9.49
N THR A 75 -1.06 -4.74 -10.57
CA THR A 75 -1.27 -6.19 -10.58
C THR A 75 0.04 -6.87 -10.94
N ILE A 76 0.17 -8.17 -10.65
CA ILE A 76 1.39 -8.89 -11.03
C ILE A 76 1.60 -8.96 -12.55
N GLU A 77 0.54 -8.80 -13.32
CA GLU A 77 0.58 -8.82 -14.78
C GLU A 77 1.10 -7.50 -15.37
N ASN A 78 0.96 -6.37 -14.67
CA ASN A 78 1.23 -5.05 -15.24
C ASN A 78 2.26 -4.20 -14.47
N TYR A 79 2.77 -4.66 -13.32
CA TYR A 79 3.65 -3.88 -12.45
C TYR A 79 4.90 -3.36 -13.17
N LEU A 80 5.56 -4.17 -14.01
CA LEU A 80 6.74 -3.72 -14.78
C LEU A 80 6.39 -2.58 -15.75
N ARG A 81 5.24 -2.68 -16.41
CA ARG A 81 4.80 -1.66 -17.37
C ARG A 81 4.42 -0.37 -16.66
N ILE A 82 3.70 -0.46 -15.55
CA ILE A 82 3.38 0.69 -14.69
C ILE A 82 4.67 1.33 -14.19
N PHE A 83 5.63 0.52 -13.71
CA PHE A 83 6.91 1.01 -13.21
C PHE A 83 7.69 1.79 -14.28
N TYR A 84 7.81 1.23 -15.49
CA TYR A 84 8.46 1.91 -16.60
C TYR A 84 7.80 3.26 -16.92
N LEU A 85 6.47 3.28 -17.06
CA LEU A 85 5.75 4.50 -17.43
C LEU A 85 5.82 5.58 -16.35
N VAL A 86 5.61 5.19 -15.08
CA VAL A 86 5.62 6.12 -13.94
C VAL A 86 7.03 6.64 -13.67
N SER A 87 8.03 5.77 -13.65
CA SER A 87 9.41 6.19 -13.40
C SER A 87 9.91 7.12 -14.51
N LYS A 88 9.65 6.80 -15.79
CA LYS A 88 9.96 7.68 -16.92
C LYS A 88 9.28 9.05 -16.79
N TYR A 89 8.00 9.08 -16.41
CA TYR A 89 7.28 10.33 -16.19
C TYR A 89 7.93 11.15 -15.05
N CYS A 90 8.10 10.55 -13.86
CA CYS A 90 8.71 11.24 -12.71
C CYS A 90 10.11 11.77 -13.03
N ILE A 91 10.93 10.98 -13.71
CA ILE A 91 12.27 11.38 -14.17
C ILE A 91 12.17 12.57 -15.11
N SER A 92 11.30 12.53 -16.13
CA SER A 92 11.13 13.64 -17.07
C SER A 92 10.66 14.95 -16.42
N GLN A 93 9.93 14.85 -15.31
CA GLN A 93 9.37 15.98 -14.58
C GLN A 93 10.20 16.39 -13.35
N ASN A 94 11.34 15.75 -13.09
CA ASN A 94 12.15 15.96 -11.88
C ASN A 94 11.37 15.79 -10.55
N ILE A 95 10.51 14.78 -10.48
CA ILE A 95 9.67 14.50 -9.29
C ILE A 95 10.26 13.36 -8.47
N ASN A 96 10.45 13.58 -7.17
CA ASN A 96 10.91 12.55 -6.24
C ASN A 96 9.90 11.41 -6.12
N PHE A 97 10.38 10.17 -6.07
CA PHE A 97 9.51 9.01 -5.87
C PHE A 97 10.25 7.87 -5.18
N LYS A 98 9.48 6.94 -4.61
CA LYS A 98 9.98 5.66 -4.11
C LYS A 98 9.12 4.52 -4.64
N TYR A 99 9.68 3.32 -4.67
CA TYR A 99 8.99 2.14 -5.17
C TYR A 99 9.44 0.89 -4.38
N ILE A 100 8.62 -0.15 -4.40
CA ILE A 100 8.95 -1.40 -3.71
C ILE A 100 10.29 -1.95 -4.21
N LYS A 101 11.15 -2.34 -3.28
CA LYS A 101 12.54 -2.75 -3.54
C LYS A 101 12.66 -3.85 -4.60
N ASN A 102 11.87 -4.91 -4.45
CA ASN A 102 11.93 -6.10 -5.30
C ASN A 102 10.66 -6.94 -5.24
N MET A 103 10.61 -7.96 -6.10
CA MET A 103 9.48 -8.86 -6.24
C MET A 103 9.11 -9.59 -4.93
N LYS A 104 10.08 -9.89 -4.06
CA LYS A 104 9.80 -10.45 -2.72
C LYS A 104 9.00 -9.48 -1.86
N MET A 105 9.42 -8.21 -1.80
CA MET A 105 8.68 -7.16 -1.08
C MET A 105 7.35 -6.83 -1.75
N TYR A 106 7.26 -6.95 -3.08
CA TYR A 106 6.03 -6.78 -3.83
C TYR A 106 4.98 -7.81 -3.41
N ARG A 107 5.33 -9.10 -3.41
CA ARG A 107 4.43 -10.17 -2.94
C ARG A 107 4.05 -9.97 -1.47
N LEU A 108 5.00 -9.58 -0.62
CA LEU A 108 4.71 -9.28 0.79
C LEU A 108 3.67 -8.17 0.94
N SER A 109 3.75 -7.10 0.14
CA SER A 109 2.76 -6.00 0.17
C SER A 109 1.34 -6.40 -0.27
N HIS A 110 1.21 -7.55 -0.95
CA HIS A 110 -0.06 -8.11 -1.41
C HIS A 110 -0.56 -9.25 -0.49
N ASP A 111 0.21 -9.62 0.54
CA ASP A 111 -0.14 -10.73 1.43
C ASP A 111 -1.35 -10.40 2.32
N LYS A 112 -2.11 -11.44 2.68
CA LYS A 112 -3.30 -11.32 3.53
C LYS A 112 -2.99 -10.79 4.92
N SER A 113 -1.85 -11.16 5.47
CA SER A 113 -1.39 -10.73 6.80
C SER A 113 -0.72 -9.37 6.79
N TYR A 114 -0.48 -8.77 5.61
CA TYR A 114 0.13 -7.47 5.51
C TYR A 114 -0.79 -6.35 6.01
N SER A 115 -0.20 -5.27 6.53
CA SER A 115 -0.90 -4.12 7.08
C SER A 115 -1.93 -3.57 6.08
N ARG A 116 -3.17 -3.36 6.57
CA ARG A 116 -4.28 -2.82 5.78
C ARG A 116 -4.02 -1.37 5.36
N GLU A 117 -3.23 -0.66 6.14
CA GLU A 117 -2.82 0.73 5.94
C GLU A 117 -1.76 0.87 4.84
N SER A 118 -1.07 -0.22 4.49
CA SER A 118 0.08 -0.19 3.57
C SER A 118 -0.09 -1.08 2.34
N ALA A 119 -1.00 -2.06 2.37
CA ALA A 119 -1.18 -3.02 1.29
C ALA A 119 -1.52 -2.36 -0.06
N GLY A 120 -0.97 -2.94 -1.13
CA GLY A 120 -1.19 -2.49 -2.52
C GLY A 120 -0.41 -1.25 -2.96
N LYS A 121 0.30 -0.55 -2.06
CA LYS A 121 1.16 0.59 -2.44
C LYS A 121 2.41 0.09 -3.14
N PHE A 122 2.53 0.34 -4.44
CA PHE A 122 3.69 -0.08 -5.24
C PHE A 122 4.69 1.05 -5.49
N ILE A 123 4.21 2.23 -5.90
CA ILE A 123 5.03 3.44 -6.12
C ILE A 123 4.41 4.58 -5.31
N VAL A 124 5.25 5.42 -4.71
CA VAL A 124 4.83 6.66 -4.03
C VAL A 124 5.56 7.83 -4.68
N ILE A 125 4.80 8.83 -5.11
CA ILE A 125 5.29 10.00 -5.85
C ILE A 125 5.06 11.24 -4.98
N TYR A 126 6.08 12.10 -4.92
CA TYR A 126 6.14 13.28 -4.08
C TYR A 126 6.19 14.54 -4.94
N PRO A 127 5.07 14.95 -5.58
CA PRO A 127 5.01 16.22 -6.29
C PRO A 127 5.06 17.38 -5.29
N CYS A 128 5.54 18.54 -5.72
CA CYS A 128 5.31 19.76 -4.96
C CYS A 128 3.81 20.12 -5.01
N GLU A 129 3.30 20.76 -3.96
CA GLU A 129 1.87 21.03 -3.79
C GLU A 129 1.25 21.76 -4.99
N LYS A 130 1.93 22.80 -5.50
CA LYS A 130 1.49 23.57 -6.66
C LYS A 130 1.37 22.76 -7.96
N SER A 131 2.07 21.63 -8.05
CA SER A 131 2.06 20.76 -9.25
C SER A 131 1.19 19.52 -9.09
N PHE A 132 0.68 19.25 -7.88
CA PHE A 132 0.00 17.99 -7.55
C PHE A 132 -1.13 17.67 -8.53
N GLN A 133 -2.01 18.63 -8.81
CA GLN A 133 -3.16 18.44 -9.70
C GLN A 133 -2.74 18.11 -11.13
N THR A 134 -1.74 18.82 -11.66
CA THR A 134 -1.17 18.55 -13.00
C THR A 134 -0.53 17.17 -13.08
N VAL A 135 0.19 16.78 -12.02
CA VAL A 135 0.88 15.50 -11.93
C VAL A 135 -0.11 14.34 -11.88
N ILE A 136 -1.10 14.39 -11.00
CA ILE A 136 -2.08 13.31 -10.86
C ILE A 136 -2.96 13.15 -12.10
N GLU A 137 -3.31 14.26 -12.77
CA GLU A 137 -4.03 14.24 -14.05
C GLU A 137 -3.19 13.62 -15.17
N SER A 138 -1.90 13.96 -15.23
CA SER A 138 -0.97 13.38 -16.23
C SER A 138 -0.80 11.88 -16.02
N LEU A 139 -0.62 11.45 -14.77
CA LEU A 139 -0.55 10.04 -14.40
C LEU A 139 -1.85 9.31 -14.74
N TYR A 140 -3.01 9.96 -14.55
CA TYR A 140 -4.30 9.40 -14.93
C TYR A 140 -4.39 9.13 -16.43
N LYS A 141 -3.99 10.09 -17.27
CA LYS A 141 -3.92 9.87 -18.73
C LYS A 141 -3.04 8.68 -19.10
N ILE A 142 -1.90 8.51 -18.41
CA ILE A 142 -0.96 7.41 -18.63
C ILE A 142 -1.53 6.06 -18.18
N LEU A 143 -2.25 6.04 -17.05
CA LEU A 143 -2.59 4.79 -16.32
C LEU A 143 -4.08 4.42 -16.31
N HIS A 144 -4.97 5.20 -16.94
CA HIS A 144 -6.43 5.00 -16.83
C HIS A 144 -6.91 3.58 -17.18
N ASN A 145 -6.26 2.89 -18.12
CA ASN A 145 -6.60 1.52 -18.52
C ASN A 145 -5.93 0.42 -17.71
N PHE A 146 -5.06 0.78 -16.75
CA PHE A 146 -4.38 -0.18 -15.89
C PHE A 146 -5.25 -0.57 -14.70
N LYS A 147 -4.95 -1.75 -14.15
CA LYS A 147 -5.63 -2.33 -12.99
C LYS A 147 -4.65 -2.44 -11.83
N GLY A 148 -5.17 -2.38 -10.61
CA GLY A 148 -4.37 -2.48 -9.40
C GLY A 148 -5.19 -2.86 -8.18
N GLN A 149 -4.49 -3.26 -7.13
CA GLN A 149 -5.09 -3.45 -5.80
C GLN A 149 -5.69 -2.15 -5.29
N TYR A 150 -6.89 -2.23 -4.69
CA TYR A 150 -7.47 -1.09 -4.00
C TYR A 150 -6.68 -0.75 -2.73
N ILE A 151 -6.25 0.50 -2.60
CA ILE A 151 -5.57 1.02 -1.41
C ILE A 151 -6.62 1.58 -0.45
N LEU A 152 -6.75 0.97 0.72
CA LEU A 152 -7.80 1.31 1.69
C LEU A 152 -7.59 2.69 2.32
N SER A 153 -6.35 3.04 2.66
CA SER A 153 -5.98 4.25 3.40
C SER A 153 -6.01 5.54 2.58
N ASP A 154 -6.32 5.46 1.28
CA ASP A 154 -6.09 6.54 0.34
C ASP A 154 -7.34 6.80 -0.50
N LYS A 155 -7.48 8.04 -0.98
CA LYS A 155 -8.57 8.42 -1.87
C LYS A 155 -8.24 8.02 -3.30
N ARG A 156 -9.17 7.34 -3.97
CA ARG A 156 -9.04 6.99 -5.39
C ARG A 156 -9.15 8.25 -6.24
N TYR A 157 -8.29 8.39 -7.23
CA TYR A 157 -8.40 9.47 -8.21
C TYR A 157 -9.31 9.07 -9.38
N LYS A 158 -10.44 9.78 -9.51
CA LYS A 158 -11.49 9.51 -10.52
C LYS A 158 -11.90 8.02 -10.51
N ASP A 159 -12.08 7.44 -11.68
CA ASP A 159 -12.38 6.03 -11.91
C ASP A 159 -11.12 5.13 -12.02
N SER A 160 -9.92 5.68 -11.79
CA SER A 160 -8.68 4.89 -11.89
C SER A 160 -8.68 3.71 -10.92
N GLN A 161 -8.17 2.55 -11.38
CA GLN A 161 -7.95 1.38 -10.52
C GLN A 161 -6.53 1.33 -9.92
N CYS A 162 -5.67 2.29 -10.29
CA CYS A 162 -4.26 2.30 -9.90
C CYS A 162 -3.85 3.54 -9.13
N ILE A 163 -4.56 4.68 -9.27
CA ILE A 163 -4.09 5.97 -8.76
C ILE A 163 -4.88 6.36 -7.52
N TYR A 164 -4.14 6.63 -6.46
CA TYR A 164 -4.64 7.03 -5.16
C TYR A 164 -3.83 8.19 -4.62
N TYR A 165 -4.39 8.93 -3.66
CA TYR A 165 -3.68 10.02 -3.02
C TYR A 165 -4.10 10.20 -1.56
N ARG A 166 -3.18 10.75 -0.77
CA ARG A 166 -3.45 11.22 0.59
C ARG A 166 -2.48 12.32 0.99
N TYR A 167 -2.87 13.10 1.99
CA TYR A 167 -1.96 13.98 2.69
C TYR A 167 -1.23 13.19 3.78
N GLY A 168 0.04 13.49 4.02
CA GLY A 168 0.79 12.94 5.15
C GLY A 168 2.29 13.10 5.02
N GLU A 169 3.02 12.28 5.77
CA GLU A 169 4.46 12.45 5.90
C GLU A 169 5.24 12.09 4.62
N PHE A 170 6.28 12.86 4.32
CA PHE A 170 7.30 12.55 3.32
C PHE A 170 8.53 11.99 4.06
N TYR A 171 9.03 12.80 4.99
CA TYR A 171 10.09 12.48 5.94
C TYR A 171 9.53 12.56 7.36
N PRO A 172 9.09 11.43 7.94
CA PRO A 172 8.42 11.42 9.24
C PRO A 172 9.27 12.03 10.35
N ILE A 173 8.65 12.92 11.13
CA ILE A 173 9.13 13.29 12.45
C ILE A 173 8.70 12.18 13.40
N TYR A 174 9.66 11.55 14.06
CA TYR A 174 9.39 10.43 14.95
C TYR A 174 9.48 10.84 16.42
N VAL A 175 8.47 10.47 17.19
CA VAL A 175 8.45 10.60 18.64
C VAL A 175 8.15 9.23 19.24
N LEU A 176 8.85 8.88 20.33
CA LEU A 176 8.54 7.67 21.09
C LEU A 176 7.44 8.01 22.09
N ASN A 177 6.36 7.22 22.12
CA ASN A 177 5.36 7.34 23.17
C ASN A 177 5.84 6.67 24.48
N GLU A 178 5.03 6.75 25.53
CA GLU A 178 5.35 6.21 26.87
C GLU A 178 5.62 4.70 26.88
N LEU A 179 5.12 3.97 25.87
CA LEU A 179 5.34 2.53 25.70
C LEU A 179 6.57 2.22 24.82
N GLY A 180 7.35 3.23 24.43
CA GLY A 180 8.49 3.09 23.53
C GLY A 180 8.12 2.81 22.08
N VAL A 181 6.85 3.00 21.70
CA VAL A 181 6.39 2.82 20.32
C VAL A 181 6.69 4.08 19.53
N LYS A 182 7.29 3.90 18.35
CA LYS A 182 7.63 4.98 17.43
C LYS A 182 6.39 5.47 16.70
N GLU A 183 6.03 6.72 16.90
CA GLU A 183 4.90 7.38 16.24
C GLU A 183 5.40 8.44 15.26
N SER A 184 4.71 8.61 14.12
CA SER A 184 5.05 9.59 13.09
C SER A 184 4.11 10.79 13.13
N PHE A 185 4.70 11.98 13.00
CA PHE A 185 4.00 13.25 13.07
C PHE A 185 4.21 14.09 11.81
N ILE A 186 3.19 14.88 11.51
CA ILE A 186 3.18 16.04 10.62
C ILE A 186 2.96 17.31 11.47
N LEU A 187 3.08 18.47 10.87
CA LEU A 187 2.85 19.78 11.46
C LEU A 187 1.50 20.33 11.01
N ASP A 188 0.73 20.89 11.93
CA ASP A 188 -0.43 21.72 11.61
C ASP A 188 -0.01 23.14 11.17
N ASP A 189 -0.98 24.00 10.82
CA ASP A 189 -0.72 25.39 10.40
C ASP A 189 -0.07 26.26 11.49
N ASN A 190 -0.13 25.81 12.74
CA ASN A 190 0.49 26.46 13.90
C ASN A 190 1.83 25.82 14.29
N ASN A 191 2.36 24.91 13.47
CA ASN A 191 3.57 24.12 13.74
C ASN A 191 3.49 23.16 14.94
N ASN A 192 2.29 22.78 15.38
CA ASN A 192 2.13 21.75 16.40
C ASN A 192 2.25 20.35 15.77
N TYR A 193 2.74 19.40 16.56
CA TYR A 193 2.78 18.00 16.15
C TYR A 193 1.37 17.41 16.07
N TYR A 194 1.00 16.96 14.88
CA TYR A 194 -0.20 16.17 14.65
C TYR A 194 0.17 14.78 14.14
N LYS A 195 -0.40 13.76 14.75
CA LYS A 195 -0.08 12.36 14.41
C LYS A 195 -0.57 12.02 13.00
N ASP A 196 0.33 11.51 12.13
CA ASP A 196 -0.08 10.95 10.83
C ASP A 196 -0.70 9.56 11.08
N GLU A 197 -1.98 9.57 11.45
CA GLU A 197 -2.76 8.37 11.70
C GLU A 197 -2.97 7.58 10.40
N ARG A 198 -2.34 6.41 10.33
CA ARG A 198 -2.55 5.48 9.22
C ARG A 198 -3.72 4.57 9.57
N LEU A 199 -4.83 4.79 8.90
CA LEU A 199 -6.08 4.04 9.10
C LEU A 199 -6.41 3.26 7.82
N PRO A 200 -7.14 2.13 7.92
CA PRO A 200 -7.55 1.35 6.75
C PRO A 200 -8.78 1.97 6.06
N TYR A 201 -8.84 3.29 5.99
CA TYR A 201 -9.79 4.14 5.28
C TYR A 201 -9.17 5.52 5.07
N TYR A 202 -9.63 6.25 4.04
CA TYR A 202 -9.12 7.59 3.77
C TYR A 202 -9.53 8.58 4.86
N LYS A 203 -8.53 9.32 5.37
CA LYS A 203 -8.70 10.44 6.29
C LYS A 203 -7.67 11.50 5.91
N LYS A 204 -8.10 12.75 5.79
CA LYS A 204 -7.21 13.90 5.69
C LYS A 204 -7.26 14.70 7.00
N PRO A 205 -6.18 15.42 7.35
CA PRO A 205 -6.25 16.33 8.47
C PRO A 205 -7.24 17.46 8.22
N HIS A 206 -7.85 18.00 9.29
CA HIS A 206 -8.96 18.93 9.18
C HIS A 206 -8.56 20.31 8.63
N TRP A 207 -7.32 20.73 8.86
CA TRP A 207 -6.76 22.00 8.36
C TRP A 207 -6.24 21.93 6.92
N VAL A 208 -6.14 20.73 6.34
CA VAL A 208 -5.66 20.57 4.96
C VAL A 208 -6.83 20.72 4.01
N ASP A 209 -6.79 21.71 3.12
CA ASP A 209 -7.83 21.91 2.11
C ASP A 209 -7.89 20.78 1.07
N ASN A 210 -9.06 20.57 0.47
CA ASN A 210 -9.20 19.64 -0.64
C ASN A 210 -8.47 20.19 -1.87
N ILE A 211 -7.49 19.45 -2.38
CA ILE A 211 -6.68 19.85 -3.55
C ILE A 211 -7.29 19.45 -4.90
N ILE A 212 -8.40 18.71 -4.90
CA ILE A 212 -9.12 18.28 -6.09
C ILE A 212 -10.58 18.65 -5.90
N ASP A 213 -11.14 19.41 -6.84
CA ASP A 213 -12.56 19.68 -6.91
C ASP A 213 -13.31 18.38 -7.19
N GLU A 214 -14.07 17.94 -6.19
CA GLU A 214 -14.79 16.69 -6.25
C GLU A 214 -16.07 16.87 -7.07
N LEU A 215 -16.06 16.43 -8.33
CA LEU A 215 -17.30 15.94 -8.93
C LEU A 215 -17.69 14.71 -8.12
N TYR A 216 -18.73 14.83 -7.29
CA TYR A 216 -19.28 13.76 -6.47
C TYR A 216 -19.40 12.48 -7.30
N LEU A 217 -18.45 11.56 -7.12
CA LEU A 217 -18.66 10.17 -7.49
C LEU A 217 -19.52 9.62 -6.36
N GLU A 218 -20.80 9.31 -6.67
CA GLU A 218 -21.68 8.64 -5.72
C GLU A 218 -20.93 7.50 -5.03
N GLU A 219 -20.87 7.55 -3.70
CA GLU A 219 -20.37 6.42 -2.91
C GLU A 219 -21.25 5.22 -3.24
N LYS A 220 -20.75 4.33 -4.08
CA LYS A 220 -21.46 3.09 -4.39
C LYS A 220 -21.49 2.26 -3.12
N GLU A 221 -22.67 2.24 -2.52
CA GLU A 221 -22.97 1.41 -1.36
C GLU A 221 -22.56 -0.05 -1.61
N SER A 222 -21.89 -0.63 -0.63
CA SER A 222 -21.30 -1.98 -0.72
C SER A 222 -22.35 -3.02 -1.06
N LEU A 223 -22.10 -3.84 -2.10
CA LEU A 223 -22.99 -4.96 -2.46
C LEU A 223 -23.24 -5.90 -1.28
N LEU A 224 -22.22 -6.09 -0.42
CA LEU A 224 -22.34 -6.87 0.81
C LEU A 224 -23.43 -6.31 1.73
N LEU A 225 -23.41 -5.00 1.97
CA LEU A 225 -24.33 -4.31 2.86
C LEU A 225 -25.73 -4.17 2.25
N LYS A 226 -25.83 -4.14 0.92
CA LYS A 226 -27.12 -4.21 0.21
C LYS A 226 -27.79 -5.58 0.33
N GLU A 227 -26.99 -6.65 0.31
CA GLU A 227 -27.53 -8.01 0.24
C GLU A 227 -27.75 -8.67 1.60
N TYR A 228 -26.97 -8.29 2.62
CA TYR A 228 -26.96 -8.95 3.92
C TYR A 228 -26.99 -7.93 5.06
N ASN A 229 -27.74 -8.25 6.11
CA ASN A 229 -27.66 -7.53 7.38
C ASN A 229 -26.46 -8.07 8.19
N ILE A 230 -25.36 -7.33 8.22
CA ILE A 230 -24.13 -7.73 8.92
C ILE A 230 -24.29 -7.49 10.43
N THR A 231 -24.18 -8.55 11.23
CA THR A 231 -24.33 -8.50 12.69
C THR A 231 -23.01 -8.50 13.44
N SER A 232 -21.96 -9.13 12.88
CA SER A 232 -20.63 -9.09 13.47
C SER A 232 -19.50 -9.31 12.47
N VAL A 233 -18.29 -8.89 12.86
CA VAL A 233 -17.06 -9.15 12.12
C VAL A 233 -16.30 -10.26 12.83
N ILE A 234 -15.94 -11.32 12.10
CA ILE A 234 -15.08 -12.38 12.61
C ILE A 234 -13.61 -11.98 12.44
N ASN A 235 -13.23 -11.47 11.26
CA ASN A 235 -11.85 -11.08 11.01
C ASN A 235 -11.74 -10.06 9.86
N PHE A 236 -10.71 -9.20 9.93
CA PHE A 236 -10.29 -8.34 8.84
C PHE A 236 -8.90 -8.69 8.33
N SER A 237 -8.71 -8.52 7.02
CA SER A 237 -7.41 -8.60 6.35
C SER A 237 -7.28 -7.49 5.30
N SER A 238 -6.08 -7.30 4.77
CA SER A 238 -5.85 -6.46 3.59
C SER A 238 -6.70 -6.91 2.39
N THR A 239 -7.04 -8.20 2.32
CA THR A 239 -7.73 -8.84 1.20
C THR A 239 -9.25 -8.85 1.29
N GLY A 240 -9.83 -8.48 2.43
CA GLY A 240 -11.27 -8.62 2.69
C GLY A 240 -11.56 -8.97 4.15
N GLY A 241 -12.84 -9.14 4.48
CA GLY A 241 -13.29 -9.58 5.79
C GLY A 241 -14.08 -10.89 5.79
N THR A 242 -14.22 -11.47 6.98
CA THR A 242 -15.19 -12.53 7.27
C THR A 242 -16.20 -12.00 8.28
N TYR A 243 -17.48 -12.23 8.02
CA TYR A 243 -18.59 -11.64 8.75
C TYR A 243 -19.61 -12.70 9.14
N ILE A 244 -20.40 -12.39 10.17
CA ILE A 244 -21.69 -13.02 10.42
C ILE A 244 -22.75 -12.03 9.97
N GLY A 245 -23.74 -12.52 9.21
CA GLY A 245 -24.88 -11.70 8.81
C GLY A 245 -26.08 -12.56 8.47
N SER A 246 -27.20 -11.91 8.16
CA SER A 246 -28.45 -12.59 7.84
C SER A 246 -29.10 -12.06 6.56
N LYS A 247 -29.85 -12.93 5.89
CA LYS A 247 -30.71 -12.61 4.74
C LYS A 247 -31.92 -13.52 4.76
N ASN A 248 -33.12 -12.95 4.66
CA ASN A 248 -34.40 -13.70 4.69
C ASN A 248 -34.50 -14.68 5.88
N ASN A 249 -34.19 -14.20 7.09
CA ASN A 249 -34.19 -14.98 8.35
C ASN A 249 -33.25 -16.19 8.39
N LYS A 250 -32.25 -16.25 7.51
CA LYS A 250 -31.17 -17.25 7.57
C LYS A 250 -29.86 -16.57 7.91
N GLU A 251 -29.07 -17.20 8.78
CA GLU A 251 -27.73 -16.75 9.14
C GLU A 251 -26.67 -17.33 8.19
N PHE A 252 -25.65 -16.52 7.91
CA PHE A 252 -24.56 -16.84 7.01
C PHE A 252 -23.23 -16.42 7.60
N ILE A 253 -22.21 -17.24 7.36
CA ILE A 253 -20.82 -16.77 7.37
C ILE A 253 -20.53 -16.21 5.98
N ILE A 254 -20.21 -14.92 5.92
CA ILE A 254 -20.00 -14.21 4.66
C ILE A 254 -18.52 -13.90 4.52
N LYS A 255 -17.93 -14.26 3.38
CA LYS A 255 -16.53 -13.98 3.06
C LYS A 255 -16.45 -12.94 1.94
N GLU A 256 -15.71 -11.87 2.19
CA GLU A 256 -15.36 -10.86 1.18
C GLU A 256 -13.94 -11.14 0.68
N ALA A 257 -13.74 -11.11 -0.64
CA ALA A 257 -12.42 -11.07 -1.26
C ALA A 257 -12.35 -9.91 -2.26
N ARG A 258 -11.40 -9.00 -2.04
CA ARG A 258 -11.17 -7.84 -2.89
C ARG A 258 -10.31 -8.24 -4.09
N ALA A 259 -10.62 -7.64 -5.24
CA ALA A 259 -9.88 -7.87 -6.47
C ALA A 259 -8.39 -7.53 -6.32
N PHE A 260 -7.53 -8.29 -6.98
CA PHE A 260 -6.08 -8.07 -7.05
C PHE A 260 -5.34 -8.10 -5.69
N THR A 261 -5.94 -8.70 -4.66
CA THR A 261 -5.34 -8.82 -3.33
C THR A 261 -4.95 -10.26 -3.03
N GLY A 262 -4.07 -10.49 -2.06
CA GLY A 262 -3.74 -11.83 -1.57
C GLY A 262 -3.03 -12.66 -2.62
N LEU A 263 -2.03 -12.08 -3.28
CA LEU A 263 -1.27 -12.76 -4.33
C LEU A 263 -0.54 -13.97 -3.74
N ASP A 264 -0.89 -15.18 -4.18
CA ASP A 264 -0.21 -16.40 -3.72
C ASP A 264 1.02 -16.75 -4.58
N ARG A 265 1.64 -17.90 -4.25
CA ARG A 265 2.85 -18.40 -4.94
C ARG A 265 2.58 -18.82 -6.39
N THR A 266 1.32 -19.06 -6.75
CA THR A 266 0.88 -19.43 -8.09
C THR A 266 0.35 -18.24 -8.90
N ASN A 267 0.51 -17.02 -8.37
CA ASN A 267 0.01 -15.77 -8.94
C ASN A 267 -1.52 -15.66 -8.98
N ASN A 268 -2.25 -16.42 -8.16
CA ASN A 268 -3.69 -16.26 -8.03
C ASN A 268 -4.03 -15.26 -6.91
N TYR A 269 -5.12 -14.52 -7.08
CA TYR A 269 -5.62 -13.56 -6.10
C TYR A 269 -6.66 -14.20 -5.17
N SER A 270 -6.96 -13.52 -4.05
CA SER A 270 -7.98 -13.95 -3.09
C SER A 270 -9.35 -14.16 -3.72
N LYS A 271 -9.71 -13.36 -4.72
CA LYS A 271 -10.99 -13.51 -5.43
C LYS A 271 -11.06 -14.84 -6.19
N ASP A 272 -9.98 -15.25 -6.85
CA ASP A 272 -9.92 -16.49 -7.62
C ASP A 272 -10.07 -17.70 -6.71
N ARG A 273 -9.40 -17.68 -5.56
CA ARG A 273 -9.53 -18.72 -4.52
C ARG A 273 -10.94 -18.79 -3.93
N LEU A 274 -11.57 -17.65 -3.64
CA LEU A 274 -12.93 -17.62 -3.12
C LEU A 274 -13.95 -18.21 -4.12
N LEU A 275 -13.74 -18.00 -5.43
CA LEU A 275 -14.58 -18.61 -6.47
C LEU A 275 -14.43 -20.13 -6.53
N HIS A 276 -13.25 -20.66 -6.20
CA HIS A 276 -13.03 -22.11 -6.11
C HIS A 276 -13.70 -22.69 -4.87
N GLU A 277 -13.64 -22.02 -3.72
CA GLU A 277 -14.32 -22.46 -2.50
C GLU A 277 -15.85 -22.58 -2.67
N LYS A 278 -16.48 -21.71 -3.47
CA LYS A 278 -17.93 -21.75 -3.73
C LYS A 278 -18.39 -23.00 -4.51
N LYS A 279 -17.49 -23.66 -5.25
CA LYS A 279 -17.83 -24.81 -6.10
C LYS A 279 -17.87 -26.14 -5.35
N TYR A 280 -17.41 -26.17 -4.11
CA TYR A 280 -17.43 -27.33 -3.21
C TYR A 280 -18.43 -27.10 -2.08
#